data_AF-A0A3B9H938-F1
#
_entry.id   AF-A0A3B9H938-F1
#
_cell.length_a   1.000
_cell.length_b   1.000
_cell.length_c   1.000
_cell.angle_alpha   90.00
_cell.angle_beta   90.00
_cell.angle_gamma   90.00
#
_symmetry.space_group_name_H-M   'P 1'
#
loop_
_entity.id
_entity.type
_entity.pdbx_description
1 polymer ?
#
loop_
_entity_poly.entity_id
_entity_poly.type
_entity_poly.pdbx_seq_one_letter_code
_entity_poly.pdbx_strand_id
1 'polypeptide(L)' 'MRNQLFLLFILFVVSACGQSENRTIKITDSTAITSDEYWVDSLTAEQYHILREQGTERPFTGEYWNHKETGTFV' A
#
# COMPACT_ATOMS: atom_id res chain seq x y z
N MET A 1 -13.30 38.65 -41.43
CA MET A 1 -13.49 38.38 -39.99
C MET A 1 -14.35 37.15 -39.66
N ARG A 2 -15.01 36.49 -40.63
CA ARG A 2 -15.88 35.31 -40.40
C ARG A 2 -15.15 33.97 -40.19
N ASN A 3 -13.96 33.78 -40.79
CA ASN A 3 -13.15 32.55 -40.63
C ASN A 3 -12.23 32.55 -39.39
N GLN A 4 -12.01 33.70 -38.76
CA GLN A 4 -11.19 33.80 -37.55
C GLN A 4 -11.96 33.31 -36.30
N LEU A 5 -13.29 33.50 -36.30
CA LEU A 5 -14.17 32.99 -35.25
C LEU A 5 -14.27 31.45 -35.25
N PHE A 6 -14.23 30.84 -36.44
CA PHE A 6 -14.26 29.38 -36.60
C PHE A 6 -12.98 28.71 -36.09
N LEU A 7 -11.82 29.35 -36.27
CA LEU A 7 -10.53 28.87 -35.77
C LEU A 7 -10.42 28.96 -34.24
N LEU A 8 -10.96 30.01 -33.62
CA LEU A 8 -11.05 30.14 -32.16
C LEU A 8 -11.97 29.10 -31.52
N PHE A 9 -13.05 28.71 -32.20
CA PHE A 9 -13.97 27.69 -31.73
C PHE A 9 -13.36 26.27 -31.78
N ILE A 10 -12.56 25.97 -32.81
CA ILE A 10 -11.85 24.69 -32.92
C ILE A 10 -10.77 24.55 -31.84
N LEU A 11 -10.09 25.64 -31.48
CA LEU A 11 -9.10 25.64 -30.38
C LEU A 11 -9.73 25.32 -29.02
N PHE A 12 -10.98 25.73 -28.81
CA PHE A 12 -11.72 25.48 -27.57
C PHE A 12 -12.15 24.01 -27.41
N VAL A 13 -12.40 23.30 -28.51
CA VAL A 13 -12.84 21.89 -28.49
C VAL A 13 -11.66 20.91 -28.29
N VAL A 14 -10.46 21.24 -28.79
CA VAL A 14 -9.27 20.36 -28.65
C VAL A 14 -8.75 20.31 -27.21
N SER A 15 -9.04 21.33 -26.38
CA SER A 15 -8.67 21.32 -24.95
C SER A 15 -9.57 20.41 -24.09
N ALA A 16 -10.66 19.88 -24.64
CA ALA A 16 -11.63 19.05 -23.90
C ALA A 16 -11.39 17.53 -24.03
N CYS A 17 -10.26 17.07 -24.57
CA CYS A 17 -9.90 15.65 -24.56
C CYS A 17 -8.92 15.31 -23.43
N GLY A 18 -9.49 14.90 -22.29
CA GLY A 18 -9.02 13.79 -21.45
C GLY A 18 -7.72 13.96 -20.65
N GLN A 19 -7.80 14.59 -19.48
CA GLN A 19 -6.81 14.38 -18.42
C GLN A 19 -7.17 13.10 -17.65
N SER A 20 -6.78 11.94 -18.20
CA SER A 20 -6.71 10.72 -17.40
C SER A 20 -5.50 10.85 -16.48
N GLU A 21 -5.74 11.20 -15.21
CA GLU A 21 -4.72 11.15 -14.17
C GLU A 21 -4.39 9.68 -13.93
N ASN A 22 -3.40 9.15 -14.65
CA ASN A 22 -2.69 7.96 -14.20
C ASN A 22 -2.02 8.34 -12.88
N ARG A 23 -2.71 8.07 -11.76
CA ARG A 23 -2.11 8.12 -10.44
C ARG A 23 -0.97 7.10 -10.45
N THR A 24 0.25 7.56 -10.72
CA THR A 24 1.43 6.90 -10.22
C THR A 24 1.27 6.93 -8.71
N ILE A 25 0.84 5.82 -8.13
CA ILE A 25 0.85 5.64 -6.68
C ILE A 25 2.25 6.05 -6.25
N LYS A 26 2.34 7.14 -5.47
CA LYS A 26 3.63 7.59 -4.95
C LYS A 26 4.18 6.44 -4.11
N ILE A 27 5.24 5.81 -4.62
CA ILE A 27 5.98 4.68 -4.07
C ILE A 27 6.41 4.89 -2.59
N THR A 28 6.27 6.10 -2.07
CA THR A 28 6.55 6.46 -0.67
C THR A 28 5.79 5.62 0.36
N ASP A 29 4.55 5.20 0.07
CA ASP A 29 3.73 4.43 1.03
C ASP A 29 4.18 2.95 1.11
N SER A 30 4.51 2.36 -0.04
CA SER A 30 4.95 0.97 -0.12
C SER A 30 6.34 0.75 0.46
N THR A 31 7.26 1.70 0.28
CA THR A 31 8.62 1.60 0.84
C THR A 31 8.63 1.67 2.37
N ALA A 32 7.74 2.48 2.96
CA ALA A 32 7.62 2.62 4.42
C ALA A 32 7.16 1.32 5.08
N ILE A 33 6.18 0.62 4.50
CA ILE A 33 5.71 -0.68 5.01
C ILE A 33 6.79 -1.77 4.89
N THR A 34 7.70 -1.65 3.92
CA THR A 34 8.78 -2.65 3.74
C THR A 34 10.02 -2.38 4.59
N SER A 35 10.10 -1.24 5.30
CA SER A 35 11.29 -0.91 6.08
C SER A 35 11.35 -1.71 7.38
N ASP A 36 12.56 -2.03 7.83
CA ASP A 36 12.76 -2.71 9.10
C ASP A 36 12.28 -1.88 10.29
N GLU A 37 12.48 -0.56 10.24
CA GLU A 37 12.04 0.38 11.26
C GLU A 37 10.53 0.29 11.51
N TYR A 38 9.74 0.22 10.43
CA TYR A 38 8.29 0.07 10.54
C TYR A 38 7.88 -1.22 11.26
N TRP A 39 8.55 -2.34 10.95
CA TRP A 39 8.25 -3.63 11.56
C TRP A 39 8.74 -3.74 13.01
N VAL A 40 9.87 -3.13 13.35
CA VAL A 40 10.37 -3.06 14.73
C VAL A 40 9.38 -2.30 15.62
N ASP A 41 8.77 -1.23 15.11
CA ASP A 41 7.77 -0.47 15.86
C ASP A 41 6.39 -1.15 15.90
N SER A 42 6.05 -1.94 14.87
CA SER A 42 4.72 -2.57 14.73
C SER A 42 4.58 -3.93 15.40
N LEU A 43 5.68 -4.67 15.58
CA LEU A 43 5.69 -6.04 16.08
C LEU A 43 6.26 -6.11 17.49
N THR A 44 5.88 -7.13 18.26
CA THR A 44 6.64 -7.48 19.46
C THR A 44 8.02 -8.01 19.04
N ALA A 45 9.00 -7.93 19.96
CA ALA A 45 10.35 -8.44 19.70
C ALA A 45 10.36 -9.93 19.28
N GLU A 46 9.49 -10.75 19.88
CA GLU A 46 9.34 -12.16 19.55
C GLU A 46 8.74 -12.35 18.14
N GLN A 47 7.67 -11.61 17.81
CA GLN A 47 7.06 -11.65 16.48
C GLN A 47 8.04 -11.20 15.39
N TYR A 48 8.81 -10.13 15.63
CA TYR A 48 9.84 -9.67 14.70
C TYR A 48 10.91 -10.76 14.47
N HIS A 49 11.44 -11.33 15.55
CA HIS A 49 12.43 -12.40 15.46
C HIS A 49 11.93 -13.61 14.64
N ILE A 50 10.69 -14.04 14.88
CA ILE A 50 10.10 -15.19 14.17
C ILE A 50 9.82 -14.84 12.69
N LEU A 51 9.13 -13.72 12.43
CA LEU A 51 8.64 -13.37 11.08
C LEU A 51 9.72 -12.82 10.15
N ARG A 52 10.67 -12.05 10.69
CA ARG A 52 11.70 -11.33 9.89
C ARG A 52 13.07 -12.01 9.96
N GLU A 53 13.42 -12.59 11.10
CA GLU A 53 14.74 -13.20 11.32
C GLU A 53 14.74 -14.74 11.20
N GLN A 54 13.63 -15.33 10.74
CA GLN A 54 13.45 -16.78 10.61
C GLN A 54 13.64 -17.53 11.95
N GLY A 55 13.34 -16.86 13.07
CA GLY A 55 13.30 -17.46 14.38
C GLY A 55 12.18 -18.49 14.51
N THR A 56 12.26 -19.32 15.55
CA THR A 56 11.21 -20.29 15.90
C THR A 56 10.86 -20.09 17.37
N GLU A 57 9.57 -20.02 17.68
CA GLU A 57 9.11 -19.96 19.06
C GLU A 57 9.56 -21.20 19.86
N ARG A 58 9.66 -21.05 21.17
CA ARG A 58 9.99 -22.20 22.03
C ARG A 58 8.81 -23.18 22.06
N PRO A 59 9.09 -24.49 22.23
CA PRO A 59 8.02 -25.47 22.27
C PRO A 59 7.06 -25.16 23.44
N PHE A 60 5.77 -25.18 23.12
CA PHE A 60 4.68 -25.01 24.09
C PHE A 60 4.59 -23.62 24.75
N THR A 61 5.20 -22.59 24.15
CA THR A 61 5.12 -21.21 24.66
C THR A 61 4.25 -20.27 23.85
N GLY A 62 3.86 -20.64 22.62
CA GLY A 62 3.03 -19.80 21.77
C GLY A 62 1.67 -19.50 22.40
N GLU A 63 1.17 -18.28 22.20
CA GLU A 63 -0.11 -17.81 22.76
C GLU A 63 -1.26 -18.77 22.45
N TYR A 64 -1.27 -19.33 21.24
CA TYR A 64 -2.31 -20.23 20.77
C TYR A 64 -1.99 -21.73 20.89
N TRP A 65 -0.88 -22.10 21.55
CA TRP A 65 -0.47 -23.51 21.71
C TRP A 65 -1.58 -24.43 22.21
N ASN A 66 -2.39 -23.97 23.17
CA ASN A 66 -3.49 -24.75 23.76
C ASN A 66 -4.86 -24.10 23.53
N HIS A 67 -5.01 -23.33 22.44
CA HIS A 67 -6.26 -22.70 22.08
C HIS A 67 -7.27 -23.74 21.54
N LYS A 68 -8.50 -23.74 22.06
CA LYS A 68 -9.54 -24.73 21.71
C LYS A 68 -10.85 -24.12 21.24
N GLU A 69 -10.95 -22.80 21.24
CA GLU A 69 -12.18 -22.09 20.88
C GLU A 69 -12.34 -22.04 19.36
N THR A 70 -13.59 -21.92 18.90
CA THR A 70 -13.89 -21.79 17.47
C THR A 70 -13.66 -20.35 17.01
N GLY A 71 -12.97 -20.16 15.89
CA GLY A 71 -12.68 -18.83 15.36
C GLY A 71 -11.83 -18.88 14.08
N THR A 72 -11.20 -17.76 13.75
CA THR A 72 -10.28 -17.63 12.62
C THR A 72 -9.01 -16.92 13.07
N PHE A 73 -7.85 -17.48 12.69
CA PHE A 73 -6.53 -16.87 12.88
C PHE A 73 -6.18 -16.08 11.62
N VAL A 74 -5.65 -14.88 11.79
CA VAL A 74 -5.32 -13.91 10.72
C VAL A 74 -3.88 -13.48 10.82
#